data_AF-A0A7Y3IZV6-F1
#
_entry.id   AF-A0A7Y3IZV6-F1
#
_cell.length_a   1.000
_cell.length_b   1.000
_cell.length_c   1.000
_cell.angle_alpha   90.00
_cell.angle_beta   90.00
_cell.angle_gamma   90.00
#
_symmetry.space_group_name_H-M   'P 1'
#
loop_
_entity.id
_entity.type
_entity.pdbx_description
1 polymer ?
#
loop_
_entity_poly.entity_id
_entity_poly.type
_entity_poly.pdbx_seq_one_letter_code
_entity_poly.pdbx_strand_id
1 'polypeptide(L)' 'MVTQPTCPQCPAMKTKAANLSISGCEIDVSTEEGFREATIGNVSATPKLILLNDRGSEVTRLATVSDWFLLTAWR' A
#
# COMPACT_ATOMS: atom_id res chain seq x y z
N MET A 1 -1.72 3.55 -0.39
CA MET A 1 -0.55 2.83 -0.92
C MET A 1 0.62 3.77 -0.89
N VAL A 2 1.72 3.35 -0.28
CA VAL A 2 2.97 4.10 -0.26
C VAL A 2 3.75 3.81 -1.55
N THR A 3 4.13 4.86 -2.27
CA THR A 3 4.77 4.80 -3.58
C THR A 3 5.93 5.78 -3.68
N GLN A 4 6.75 5.59 -4.72
CA GLN A 4 7.71 6.59 -5.17
C GLN A 4 7.83 6.50 -6.70
N PRO A 5 8.24 7.59 -7.40
CA PRO A 5 8.26 7.63 -8.86
C PRO A 5 9.16 6.59 -9.53
N THR A 6 10.31 6.27 -8.92
CA THR A 6 11.34 5.37 -9.49
C THR A 6 11.14 3.91 -9.13
N CYS A 7 10.04 3.56 -8.46
CA CYS A 7 9.77 2.21 -7.99
C CYS A 7 9.25 1.31 -9.12
N PRO A 8 10.02 0.31 -9.58
CA PRO A 8 9.63 -0.53 -10.71
C PRO A 8 8.44 -1.45 -10.40
N GLN A 9 8.21 -1.78 -9.12
CA GLN A 9 7.14 -2.67 -8.69
C GLN A 9 5.83 -1.94 -8.36
N CYS A 10 5.86 -0.61 -8.21
CA CYS A 10 4.70 0.18 -7.82
C CYS A 10 3.57 0.17 -8.87
N PRO A 11 3.83 0.24 -10.20
CA PRO A 11 2.79 0.17 -11.21
C PRO A 11 1.97 -1.13 -11.14
N ALA A 12 2.64 -2.28 -11.00
CA ALA A 12 1.97 -3.58 -10.94
C ALA A 12 1.07 -3.70 -9.69
N MET A 13 1.55 -3.19 -8.56
CA MET A 13 0.77 -3.13 -7.31
C MET A 13 -0.45 -2.21 -7.45
N LYS A 14 -0.26 -1.04 -8.07
CA LYS A 14 -1.34 -0.06 -8.30
C LYS A 14 -2.46 -0.64 -9.16
N THR A 15 -2.11 -1.31 -10.26
CA THR A 15 -3.08 -1.98 -11.13
C THR A 15 -3.88 -3.04 -10.39
N LYS A 16 -3.22 -3.87 -9.57
CA LYS A 16 -3.93 -4.86 -8.74
C LYS A 16 -4.83 -4.20 -7.69
N ALA A 17 -4.36 -3.15 -7.02
CA ALA A 17 -5.12 -2.42 -6.00
C ALA A 17 -6.36 -1.74 -6.59
N ALA A 18 -6.28 -1.21 -7.81
CA ALA A 18 -7.40 -0.60 -8.51
C ALA A 18 -8.56 -1.57 -8.80
N ASN A 19 -8.30 -2.88 -8.82
CA ASN A 19 -9.33 -3.91 -8.98
C ASN A 19 -10.04 -4.26 -7.66
N LEU A 20 -9.56 -3.75 -6.51
CA LEU A 20 -10.25 -3.92 -5.25
C LEU A 20 -11.40 -2.89 -5.18
N SER A 21 -12.60 -3.35 -4.80
CA SER A 21 -13.75 -2.47 -4.56
C SER A 21 -13.66 -1.76 -3.21
N ILE A 22 -12.52 -1.12 -2.92
CA ILE A 22 -12.25 -0.40 -1.67
C ILE A 22 -11.71 1.01 -1.99
N SER A 23 -12.06 1.98 -1.14
CA SER A 23 -11.47 3.31 -1.19
C SER A 23 -10.09 3.33 -0.57
N GLY A 24 -9.18 4.13 -1.13
CA GLY A 24 -7.86 4.35 -0.55
C GLY A 24 -7.18 5.58 -1.14
N CYS A 25 -6.07 5.99 -0.53
CA CYS A 25 -5.22 7.08 -0.99
C CYS A 25 -3.84 6.56 -1.41
N GLU A 26 -3.11 7.38 -2.16
CA GLU A 26 -1.69 7.19 -2.46
C GLU A 26 -0.85 8.15 -1.61
N ILE A 27 0.27 7.64 -1.08
CA ILE A 27 1.24 8.41 -0.29
C ILE A 27 2.55 8.35 -1.05
N ASP A 28 2.95 9.47 -1.66
CA ASP A 28 4.19 9.57 -2.43
C ASP A 28 5.35 10.01 -1.53
N VAL A 29 6.29 9.09 -1.27
CA VAL A 29 7.45 9.38 -0.41
C VAL A 29 8.53 10.24 -1.06
N SER A 30 8.36 10.63 -2.33
CA SER A 30 9.20 11.68 -2.94
C SER A 30 8.85 13.08 -2.45
N THR A 31 7.70 13.25 -1.80
CA THR A 31 7.30 14.49 -1.11
C THR A 31 7.70 14.44 0.37
N GLU A 32 7.96 15.61 0.97
CA GLU A 32 8.28 15.69 2.40
C GLU A 32 7.11 15.19 3.27
N GLU A 33 5.89 15.59 2.91
CA GLU A 33 4.66 15.18 3.57
C GLU A 33 4.47 13.67 3.50
N GLY A 34 4.62 13.08 2.31
CA GLY A 34 4.46 11.65 2.12
C GLY A 34 5.56 10.82 2.79
N PHE A 35 6.80 11.32 2.82
CA PHE A 35 7.90 10.69 3.57
C PHE A 35 7.62 10.68 5.08
N ARG A 36 7.12 11.81 5.61
CA ARG A 36 6.72 11.93 7.02
C ARG A 36 5.57 10.97 7.36
N GLU A 37 4.56 10.88 6.51
CA GLU A 37 3.42 9.96 6.69
C GLU A 37 3.86 8.49 6.64
N ALA A 38 4.70 8.12 5.69
CA ALA A 38 5.26 6.77 5.60
C ALA A 38 6.07 6.40 6.85
N THR A 39 6.84 7.36 7.40
CA THR A 39 7.59 7.18 8.64
C THR A 39 6.67 6.94 9.84
N ILE A 40 5.61 7.74 9.99
CA ILE A 40 4.58 7.54 11.04
C ILE A 40 3.95 6.15 10.93
N GLY A 41 3.70 5.68 9.70
CA GLY A 41 3.19 4.34 9.40
C GLY A 41 4.21 3.19 9.51
N ASN A 42 5.45 3.46 9.95
CA ASN A 42 6.56 2.49 9.98
C ASN A 42 6.79 1.80 8.61
N VAL A 43 6.70 2.55 7.52
CA VAL A 43 6.96 2.06 6.16
C VAL A 43 8.34 2.51 5.70
N SER A 44 9.24 1.54 5.49
CA SER A 44 10.63 1.78 5.08
C SER A 44 10.91 1.45 3.60
N ALA A 45 9.92 0.94 2.86
CA ALA A 45 10.11 0.52 1.47
C ALA A 45 8.81 0.63 0.66
N THR A 46 8.96 0.93 -0.63
CA THR A 46 7.89 1.00 -1.62
C THR A 46 7.96 -0.20 -2.59
N PRO A 47 6.83 -0.73 -3.09
CA PRO A 47 5.48 -0.35 -2.72
C PRO A 47 5.08 -0.89 -1.33
N LYS A 48 4.16 -0.20 -0.67
CA LYS A 48 3.45 -0.75 0.50
C LYS A 48 1.97 -0.48 0.38
N LEU A 49 1.15 -1.52 0.30
CA LEU A 49 -0.29 -1.41 0.45
C LEU A 49 -0.62 -1.71 1.91
N ILE A 50 -1.34 -0.81 2.58
CA ILE A 50 -1.83 -1.01 3.95
C ILE A 50 -3.35 -1.05 3.84
N LEU A 51 -3.95 -2.14 4.29
CA LEU A 51 -5.40 -2.32 4.30
C LEU A 51 -5.91 -2.05 5.70
N LEU A 52 -6.92 -1.18 5.78
CA LEU A 52 -7.59 -0.82 7.02
C LEU A 52 -9.01 -1.39 7.00
N ASN A 53 -9.55 -1.69 8.17
CA ASN A 53 -10.97 -1.99 8.34
C ASN A 53 -11.79 -0.68 8.41
N ASP A 54 -13.09 -0.83 8.56
CA ASP A 54 -14.07 0.26 8.74
C ASP A 54 -13.79 1.14 9.98
N ARG A 55 -13.05 0.63 10.97
CA ARG A 55 -12.62 1.36 12.16
C ARG A 55 -11.26 2.05 11.99
N GLY A 56 -10.68 2.02 10.78
CA GLY A 56 -9.36 2.58 10.50
C GLY A 56 -8.20 1.79 11.11
N SER A 57 -8.44 0.59 11.63
CA SER A 57 -7.38 -0.29 12.16
C SER A 57 -6.76 -1.11 11.04
N GLU A 58 -5.45 -1.30 11.07
CA GLU A 58 -4.75 -2.13 10.09
C GLU A 58 -5.18 -3.59 10.17
N VAL A 59 -5.58 -4.14 9.03
CA VAL A 59 -5.90 -5.56 8.85
C VAL A 59 -4.67 -6.32 8.36
N THR A 60 -3.98 -5.77 7.35
CA THR A 60 -2.78 -6.38 6.78
C THR A 60 -2.02 -5.38 5.91
N ARG A 61 -0.80 -5.76 5.51
CA ARG A 61 0.06 -5.00 4.60
C ARG A 61 0.68 -5.89 3.53
N LEU A 62 0.83 -5.37 2.32
CA LEU A 62 1.42 -6.06 1.17
C LEU A 62 2.62 -5.27 0.65
N ALA A 63 3.75 -5.95 0.47
CA ALA A 63 4.99 -5.43 -0.07
C ALA A 63 5.17 -5.79 -1.55
N THR A 64 4.61 -6.93 -1.98
CA THR A 64 4.76 -7.43 -3.35
C THR A 64 3.42 -7.88 -3.94
N VAL A 65 3.36 -8.00 -5.27
CA VAL A 65 2.18 -8.57 -5.96
C VAL A 65 1.93 -10.03 -5.63
N SER A 66 2.95 -10.73 -5.12
CA SER A 66 2.83 -12.11 -4.64
C SER A 66 2.02 -12.15 -3.35
N ASP A 67 2.21 -11.19 -2.44
CA ASP A 67 1.49 -11.10 -1.15
C ASP A 67 -0.04 -11.03 -1.30
N TRP A 68 -0.56 -10.83 -2.52
CA TRP A 68 -1.99 -10.82 -2.81
C TRP A 68 -2.71 -12.12 -2.41
N PHE A 69 -2.01 -13.26 -2.35
CA PHE A 69 -2.61 -14.50 -1.84
C PHE A 69 -3.07 -14.36 -0.38
N LEU A 70 -2.47 -13.45 0.39
CA LEU A 70 -2.88 -13.15 1.77
C LEU A 70 -4.28 -12.55 1.83
N LEU A 71 -4.79 -11.98 0.74
CA LEU A 71 -6.17 -11.44 0.67
C LEU A 71 -7.19 -12.52 0.34
N THR A 72 -6.77 -13.59 -0.34
CA THR A 72 -7.63 -14.70 -0.72
C THR A 72 -7.67 -15.82 0.32
N ALA A 73 -6.73 -15.84 1.27
CA ALA A 73 -6.68 -16.82 2.36
C ALA A 73 -7.77 -16.63 3.43
N TRP A 74 -8.51 -15.51 3.39
CA TRP A 74 -9.61 -15.19 4.31
C TRP A 74 -11.00 -15.41 3.70
N ARG A 75 -11.07 -16.24 2.65
CA ARG A 75 -12.31 -16.50 1.91
C ARG A 75 -12.93 -17.83 2.28
#